data_AF-A0A0G4FRD7-F1
#
_entry.id   AF-A0A0G4FRD7-F1
#
_cell.length_a   1.000
_cell.length_b   1.000
_cell.length_c   1.000
_cell.angle_alpha   90.00
_cell.angle_beta   90.00
_cell.angle_gamma   90.00
#
_symmetry.space_group_name_H-M   'P 1'
#
loop_
_entity.id
_entity.type
_entity.pdbx_description
1 polymer ?
#
loop_
_entity_poly.entity_id
_entity_poly.type
_entity_poly.pdbx_seq_one_letter_code
_entity_poly.pdbx_strand_id
1 'polypeptide(L)'
;MPVDLAKLKTLDVRLIYDPFDPKKHDADTWWTLFKAKYTHGNLNIEELKVLVQRHGVGDLFTDWLKEKGNLYANEAALEASFLQEF
;
A
#
# COMPACT_ATOMS: atom_id res chain seq x y z
N MET A 1 7.34 0.34 -15.52
CA MET A 1 8.76 -0.03 -15.29
C MET A 1 8.76 -1.42 -14.66
N PRO A 2 9.81 -2.25 -14.79
CA PRO A 2 9.80 -3.54 -14.10
C PRO A 2 9.71 -3.34 -12.58
N VAL A 3 8.81 -4.06 -11.93
CA VAL A 3 8.62 -4.05 -10.47
C VAL A 3 9.83 -4.74 -9.82
N ASP A 4 10.55 -4.04 -8.95
CA ASP A 4 11.74 -4.57 -8.30
C ASP A 4 11.35 -5.34 -7.02
N LEU A 5 11.10 -6.65 -7.20
CA LEU A 5 10.68 -7.53 -6.12
C LEU A 5 11.72 -7.65 -4.99
N ALA A 6 13.00 -7.36 -5.25
CA ALA A 6 14.05 -7.40 -4.25
C ALA A 6 13.94 -6.18 -3.30
N LYS A 7 13.70 -4.99 -3.84
CA LYS A 7 13.41 -3.79 -3.03
C LYS A 7 12.16 -3.98 -2.17
N LEU A 8 11.11 -4.57 -2.73
CA LEU A 8 9.88 -4.87 -2.01
C LEU A 8 10.10 -5.86 -0.86
N LYS A 9 10.98 -6.86 -1.04
CA LYS A 9 11.38 -7.78 0.03
C LYS A 9 12.17 -7.10 1.15
N THR A 10 13.01 -6.11 0.85
CA THR A 10 13.69 -5.33 1.90
C THR A 10 12.76 -4.38 2.65
N LEU A 11 11.62 -4.06 2.05
CA LEU A 11 10.57 -3.22 2.62
C LEU A 11 9.43 -4.05 3.22
N ASP A 12 9.66 -5.32 3.58
CA ASP A 12 8.61 -6.20 4.09
C ASP A 12 8.06 -5.67 5.44
N VAL A 13 7.01 -4.86 5.32
CA VAL A 13 6.33 -4.14 6.40
C VAL A 13 5.63 -5.08 7.39
N ARG A 14 5.54 -6.40 7.10
CA ARG A 14 4.98 -7.42 8.00
C ARG A 14 5.81 -7.62 9.26
N LEU A 15 7.10 -7.26 9.22
CA LEU A 15 7.95 -7.22 10.41
C LEU A 15 7.69 -5.98 11.28
N ILE A 16 6.85 -5.06 10.82
CA ILE A 16 6.69 -3.71 11.39
C ILE A 16 5.26 -3.48 11.89
N TYR A 17 4.24 -4.02 11.22
CA TYR A 17 2.85 -3.85 11.64
C TYR A 17 1.96 -5.01 11.20
N ASP A 18 0.90 -5.26 11.97
CA ASP A 18 -0.19 -6.13 11.56
C ASP A 18 -0.79 -5.66 10.24
N PRO A 19 -1.27 -6.58 9.39
CA PRO A 19 -1.91 -6.20 8.13
C PRO A 19 -3.09 -5.25 8.40
N PHE A 20 -3.30 -4.28 7.49
CA PHE A 20 -4.32 -3.24 7.70
C PHE A 20 -5.71 -3.84 7.90
N ASP A 21 -6.34 -3.53 9.02
CA ASP A 21 -7.67 -3.99 9.38
C ASP A 21 -8.52 -2.74 9.66
N PRO A 22 -9.46 -2.36 8.77
CA PRO A 22 -10.24 -1.14 8.92
C PRO A 22 -11.15 -1.15 10.17
N LYS A 23 -11.32 -2.30 10.83
CA LYS A 23 -12.07 -2.40 12.09
C LYS A 23 -11.21 -2.13 13.32
N LYS A 24 -9.88 -2.14 13.18
CA LYS A 24 -8.92 -2.02 14.30
C LYS A 24 -7.94 -0.87 14.13
N HIS A 25 -7.70 -0.44 12.91
CA HIS A 25 -6.68 0.54 12.57
C HIS A 25 -7.31 1.71 11.82
N ASP A 26 -7.00 2.93 12.25
CA ASP A 26 -7.28 4.13 11.48
C ASP A 26 -6.47 4.12 10.17
N ALA A 27 -7.16 4.29 9.05
CA ALA A 27 -6.56 4.32 7.71
C ALA A 27 -5.46 5.37 7.59
N ASP A 28 -5.68 6.57 8.13
CA ASP A 28 -4.72 7.69 8.10
C ASP A 28 -3.42 7.37 8.86
N THR A 29 -3.55 6.84 10.07
CA THR A 29 -2.39 6.48 10.90
C THR A 29 -1.61 5.32 10.25
N TRP A 30 -2.31 4.31 9.76
CA TRP A 30 -1.67 3.17 9.09
C TRP A 30 -0.95 3.61 7.82
N TRP A 31 -1.59 4.43 6.98
CA TRP A 31 -1.00 4.91 5.75
C TRP A 31 0.22 5.80 5.99
N THR A 32 0.16 6.67 7.00
CA THR A 32 1.30 7.54 7.39
C THR A 32 2.52 6.71 7.81
N LEU A 33 2.30 5.66 8.62
CA LEU A 33 3.38 4.75 9.04
C LEU A 33 3.93 3.94 7.85
N PHE A 34 3.03 3.46 6.99
CA PHE A 34 3.37 2.75 5.76
C PHE A 34 4.23 3.63 4.84
N LYS A 35 3.83 4.89 4.63
CA LYS A 35 4.55 5.91 3.85
C LYS A 35 5.91 6.23 4.40
N ALA A 36 6.04 6.46 5.70
CA ALA A 36 7.33 6.73 6.33
C ALA A 36 8.37 5.62 6.06
N LYS A 37 7.93 4.36 5.88
CA LYS A 37 8.81 3.23 5.59
C LYS A 37 9.17 3.11 4.12
N TYR A 38 8.20 3.16 3.21
CA TYR A 38 8.51 3.05 1.78
C TYR A 38 9.08 4.32 1.16
N THR A 39 8.96 5.48 1.83
CA THR A 39 9.64 6.73 1.43
C THR A 39 11.14 6.52 1.29
N HIS A 40 11.73 5.64 2.10
CA HIS A 40 13.15 5.28 1.99
C HIS A 40 13.46 4.33 0.82
N GLY A 41 12.44 3.68 0.26
CA GLY A 41 12.56 2.70 -0.83
C GLY A 41 12.57 3.28 -2.24
N ASN A 42 12.22 4.57 -2.40
CA ASN A 42 12.05 5.25 -3.68
C ASN A 42 11.28 4.37 -4.70
N LEU A 43 10.09 3.92 -4.28
CA LEU A 43 9.25 2.99 -5.03
C LEU A 43 8.49 3.69 -6.16
N ASN A 44 8.31 2.98 -7.27
CA ASN A 44 7.37 3.37 -8.31
C ASN A 44 5.93 3.02 -7.92
N ILE A 45 4.95 3.65 -8.58
CA ILE A 45 3.52 3.39 -8.32
C ILE A 45 3.13 1.92 -8.50
N GLU A 46 3.72 1.21 -9.47
CA GLU A 46 3.49 -0.23 -9.66
C GLU A 46 4.02 -1.07 -8.50
N GLU A 47 5.21 -0.71 -7.99
CA GLU A 47 5.82 -1.37 -6.84
C GLU A 47 5.02 -1.10 -5.56
N LEU A 48 4.55 0.15 -5.39
CA LEU A 48 3.71 0.53 -4.27
C LEU A 48 2.39 -0.24 -4.26
N LYS A 49 1.73 -0.43 -5.41
CA LYS A 49 0.50 -1.25 -5.52
C LYS A 49 0.74 -2.68 -5.06
N VAL A 50 1.84 -3.29 -5.48
CA VAL A 50 2.23 -4.64 -5.05
C VAL A 50 2.54 -4.70 -3.55
N LEU A 51 3.19 -3.66 -3.02
CA LEU A 51 3.48 -3.53 -1.58
C LEU A 51 2.16 -3.44 -0.80
N VAL A 52 1.28 -2.51 -1.16
CA VAL A 52 -0.05 -2.33 -0.55
C VAL A 52 -0.85 -3.64 -0.57
N GLN A 53 -0.87 -4.35 -1.71
CA GLN A 53 -1.53 -5.65 -1.83
C GLN A 53 -0.95 -6.72 -0.88
N ARG A 54 0.38 -6.71 -0.64
CA ARG A 54 1.05 -7.66 0.25
C ARG A 54 0.88 -7.37 1.73
N HIS A 55 0.56 -6.12 2.10
CA HIS A 55 0.51 -5.62 3.49
C HIS A 55 -0.90 -5.25 3.95
N GLY A 56 -1.87 -5.19 3.04
CA GLY A 56 -3.29 -5.17 3.38
C GLY A 56 -3.81 -6.53 3.85
N VAL A 57 -4.86 -6.56 4.68
CA VAL A 57 -5.58 -7.80 4.97
C VAL A 57 -6.39 -8.23 3.74
N GLY A 58 -5.96 -9.33 3.11
CA GLY A 58 -6.80 -10.17 2.25
C GLY A 58 -7.29 -9.57 0.92
N ASP A 59 -8.27 -10.25 0.34
CA ASP A 59 -8.90 -9.96 -0.96
C ASP A 59 -9.39 -8.52 -1.10
N LEU A 60 -9.67 -7.84 0.01
CA LEU A 60 -10.25 -6.49 0.03
C LEU A 60 -9.34 -5.44 -0.66
N PHE A 61 -8.02 -5.50 -0.44
CA PHE A 61 -7.08 -4.66 -1.21
C PHE A 61 -6.89 -5.14 -2.64
N THR A 62 -7.03 -6.44 -2.89
CA THR A 62 -6.91 -7.00 -4.24
C THR A 62 -8.11 -6.61 -5.11
N ASP A 63 -9.32 -6.64 -4.57
CA ASP A 63 -10.55 -6.15 -5.19
C ASP A 63 -10.51 -4.63 -5.36
N TRP A 64 -10.10 -3.89 -4.33
CA TRP A 64 -9.92 -2.44 -4.43
C TRP A 64 -8.91 -2.04 -5.51
N LEU A 65 -7.75 -2.69 -5.56
CA LEU A 65 -6.75 -2.48 -6.62
C LEU A 65 -7.23 -2.99 -7.98
N LYS A 66 -8.09 -4.01 -8.05
CA LYS A 66 -8.69 -4.43 -9.31
C LYS A 66 -9.69 -3.40 -9.83
N GLU A 67 -10.56 -2.87 -8.98
CA GLU A 67 -11.57 -1.89 -9.35
C GLU A 67 -10.95 -0.52 -9.67
N LYS A 68 -10.01 -0.07 -8.83
CA LYS A 68 -9.51 1.31 -8.89
C LYS A 68 -8.01 1.42 -9.17
N GLY A 69 -7.26 0.31 -9.21
CA GLY A 69 -5.81 0.32 -9.45
C GLY A 69 -5.39 0.93 -10.78
N ASN A 70 -6.22 0.89 -11.82
CA ASN A 70 -5.93 1.56 -13.09
C ASN A 70 -6.15 3.09 -13.03
N LEU A 71 -6.85 3.60 -12.02
CA LEU A 71 -7.11 5.04 -11.83
C LEU A 71 -5.98 5.74 -11.07
N TYR A 72 -5.16 4.99 -10.34
CA TYR A 72 -4.06 5.54 -9.55
C TYR A 72 -2.81 5.74 -10.40
N ALA A 73 -2.70 6.95 -10.95
CA ALA A 73 -1.53 7.41 -11.70
C ALA A 73 -0.35 7.80 -10.79
N ASN A 74 -0.64 8.25 -9.56
CA ASN A 74 0.33 8.76 -8.60
C ASN A 74 0.01 8.28 -7.18
N GLU A 75 1.04 8.30 -6.32
CA GLU A 75 0.93 7.90 -4.91
C GLU A 75 -0.11 8.70 -4.13
N ALA A 76 -0.20 10.02 -4.36
CA ALA A 76 -1.20 10.87 -3.72
C ALA A 76 -2.66 10.49 -4.09
N ALA A 77 -2.89 10.03 -5.32
CA ALA A 77 -4.23 9.59 -5.73
C ALA A 77 -4.62 8.25 -5.08
N LEU A 78 -3.63 7.37 -4.91
CA LEU A 78 -3.78 6.11 -4.19
C LEU A 78 -4.08 6.36 -2.70
N GLU A 79 -3.29 7.22 -2.06
CA GLU A 79 -3.48 7.65 -0.66
C GLU A 79 -4.87 8.25 -0.45
N ALA A 80 -5.26 9.25 -1.25
CA ALA A 80 -6.56 9.90 -1.10
C ALA A 80 -7.73 8.93 -1.26
N SER A 81 -7.63 7.97 -2.20
CA SER A 81 -8.69 6.97 -2.36
C SER A 81 -8.69 5.93 -1.27
N PHE A 82 -7.53 5.57 -0.74
CA PHE A 82 -7.41 4.67 0.40
C PHE A 82 -8.12 5.27 1.61
N LEU A 83 -7.82 6.53 1.95
CA LEU A 83 -8.43 7.26 3.07
C LEU A 83 -9.92 7.58 2.87
N GLN A 84 -10.41 7.50 1.64
CA GLN A 84 -11.83 7.69 1.34
C GLN A 84 -12.62 6.38 1.45
N GLU A 85 -11.98 5.24 1.16
CA GLU A 85 -12.62 3.92 1.14
C GLU A 85 -12.51 3.18 2.48
N PHE A 86 -11.45 3.46 3.24
CA PHE A 86 -11.09 2.83 4.52
C PHE A 86 -10.98 3.88 5.63
#